data_AF-A0A1Q9DYW2-F1
#
_entry.id   AF-A0A1Q9DYW2-F1
#
_cell.length_a   1.000
_cell.length_b   1.000
_cell.length_c   1.000
_cell.angle_alpha   90.00
_cell.angle_beta   90.00
_cell.angle_gamma   90.00
#
_symmetry.space_group_name_H-M   'P 1'
#
loop_
_entity.id
_entity.type
_entity.pdbx_description
1 polymer ?
#
loop_
_entity_poly.entity_id
_entity_poly.type
_entity_poly.pdbx_seq_one_letter_code
_entity_poly.pdbx_strand_id
1 'polypeptide(L)'
;MDYITEPVWSSKPFSKRMPTHPELLKFQGPPPCGCKCLQQDRFPQPFCRGIPTGSVPLPEEEKQELLRNLAGSWKIVPPEAGGSAPGIMYTTVRVQDDHYTLTGGTRVTFNGEQPNEPCTEHFHFYRGPENEIYLDYIGTVFTSTDFQTGRVEFNNGLNIPVVWQRGENTSTSPQQHDMQPEIVQVTADNVTAVPGVVQDWVQRRNKRRTVILAHKRRADTSVEVLDIHQDPEEPNTPDPDARTSKRQWESEVQHWRKSIREWNGVNFCGKGGIHELSMPRSLRNGINDEEILDDISESPN
;
A
#
# COMPACT_ATOMS: atom_id res chain seq x y z
N MET A 1 -6.32 -3.54 3.12
CA MET A 1 -5.44 -3.19 1.99
C MET A 1 -4.08 -3.81 2.24
N ASP A 2 -3.82 -4.93 1.57
CA ASP A 2 -2.51 -5.59 1.58
C ASP A 2 -1.60 -4.81 0.63
N TYR A 3 -0.57 -4.20 1.20
CA TYR A 3 0.38 -3.34 0.48
C TYR A 3 1.27 -4.15 -0.46
N ILE A 4 1.83 -3.49 -1.48
CA ILE A 4 2.95 -4.06 -2.23
C ILE A 4 4.08 -4.27 -1.21
N THR A 5 4.41 -5.51 -0.89
CA THR A 5 5.40 -5.84 0.15
C THR A 5 6.82 -5.96 -0.38
N GLU A 6 6.98 -6.00 -1.70
CA GLU A 6 8.27 -6.25 -2.36
C GLU A 6 8.53 -5.25 -3.49
N PRO A 7 9.79 -4.80 -3.67
CA PRO A 7 10.19 -3.96 -4.79
C PRO A 7 9.86 -4.58 -6.15
N VAL A 8 9.28 -3.78 -7.06
CA VAL A 8 9.17 -4.15 -8.46
C VAL A 8 10.50 -3.88 -9.17
N TRP A 9 11.41 -4.84 -9.12
CA TRP A 9 12.72 -4.71 -9.78
C TRP A 9 12.60 -4.70 -11.30
N SER A 10 13.28 -3.76 -11.95
CA SER A 10 13.21 -3.57 -13.39
C SER A 10 14.56 -3.18 -13.98
N SER A 11 15.00 -3.87 -15.03
CA SER A 11 16.22 -3.50 -15.78
C SER A 11 15.98 -2.45 -16.87
N LYS A 12 14.71 -2.23 -17.24
CA LYS A 12 14.29 -1.23 -18.22
C LYS A 12 13.07 -0.48 -17.68
N PRO A 13 13.00 0.86 -17.73
CA PRO A 13 11.81 1.59 -17.33
C PRO A 13 10.56 1.03 -18.01
N PHE A 14 9.46 0.87 -17.26
CA PHE A 14 8.16 0.47 -17.80
C PHE A 14 8.15 -0.95 -18.41
N SER A 15 8.96 -1.87 -17.87
CA SER A 15 8.99 -3.27 -18.35
C SER A 15 8.11 -4.23 -17.52
N LYS A 16 7.63 -3.79 -16.35
CA LYS A 16 6.81 -4.60 -15.44
C LYS A 16 5.39 -4.06 -15.38
N ARG A 17 4.40 -4.94 -15.32
CA ARG A 17 3.01 -4.53 -15.10
C ARG A 17 2.86 -4.02 -13.68
N MET A 18 2.07 -2.96 -13.50
CA MET A 18 1.71 -2.46 -12.17
C MET A 18 1.12 -3.61 -11.34
N PRO A 19 1.59 -3.86 -10.12
CA PRO A 19 1.04 -4.90 -9.27
C PRO A 19 -0.45 -4.67 -9.03
N THR A 20 -1.27 -5.69 -9.25
CA THR A 20 -2.70 -5.61 -8.96
C THR A 20 -2.89 -5.74 -7.46
N HIS A 21 -3.48 -4.74 -6.82
CA HIS A 21 -3.85 -4.84 -5.41
C HIS A 21 -4.84 -6.02 -5.22
N PRO A 22 -4.63 -6.93 -4.25
CA PRO A 22 -5.46 -8.12 -4.08
C PRO A 22 -6.96 -7.82 -3.91
N GLU A 23 -7.31 -6.70 -3.26
CA GLU A 23 -8.71 -6.29 -3.12
C GLU A 23 -9.31 -5.73 -4.43
N LEU A 24 -8.51 -5.19 -5.35
CA LEU A 24 -9.00 -4.77 -6.66
C LEU A 24 -9.36 -5.97 -7.54
N LEU A 25 -8.79 -7.15 -7.27
CA LEU A 25 -9.26 -8.40 -7.87
C LEU A 25 -10.64 -8.81 -7.36
N LYS A 26 -11.02 -8.46 -6.12
CA LYS A 26 -12.33 -8.81 -5.53
C LYS A 26 -13.48 -8.02 -6.15
N PHE A 27 -13.23 -6.80 -6.63
CA PHE A 27 -14.24 -5.98 -7.32
C PHE A 27 -14.44 -6.35 -8.79
N GLN A 28 -13.58 -7.22 -9.33
CA GLN A 28 -13.82 -7.86 -10.62
C GLN A 28 -14.80 -9.01 -10.39
N GLY A 29 -16.08 -8.67 -10.17
CA GLY A 29 -17.15 -9.65 -10.19
C GLY A 29 -17.08 -10.48 -11.48
N PRO A 30 -17.59 -11.74 -11.48
CA PRO A 30 -17.59 -12.54 -12.67
C PRO A 30 -18.25 -11.73 -13.80
N PRO A 31 -17.62 -11.58 -14.98
CA PRO A 31 -18.24 -10.89 -16.09
C PRO A 31 -19.64 -11.46 -16.33
N PRO A 32 -20.61 -10.63 -16.72
CA PRO A 32 -21.99 -11.06 -16.94
C PRO A 32 -22.13 -12.12 -18.06
N CYS A 33 -21.08 -12.36 -18.85
CA CYS A 33 -21.00 -13.57 -19.68
C CYS A 33 -20.31 -14.69 -18.87
N GLY A 34 -20.88 -15.89 -18.85
CA GLY A 34 -20.20 -17.10 -18.33
C GLY A 34 -18.98 -17.55 -19.15
N CYS A 35 -18.36 -16.65 -19.91
CA CYS A 35 -17.30 -16.91 -20.85
C CYS A 35 -15.92 -16.56 -20.26
N LYS A 36 -15.18 -17.60 -19.83
CA LYS A 36 -13.84 -17.51 -19.22
C LYS A 36 -12.77 -16.84 -20.11
N CYS A 37 -13.04 -16.65 -21.40
CA CYS A 37 -12.13 -16.03 -22.37
C CYS A 37 -11.97 -14.51 -22.22
N LEU A 38 -12.70 -13.85 -21.31
CA LEU A 38 -12.65 -12.39 -21.13
C LEU A 38 -12.14 -11.94 -19.75
N GLN A 39 -11.72 -12.86 -18.88
CA GLN A 39 -11.53 -12.57 -17.45
C GLN A 39 -10.15 -12.02 -17.04
N GLN A 40 -9.11 -12.04 -17.90
CA GLN A 40 -7.76 -11.58 -17.48
C GLN A 40 -7.10 -10.54 -18.38
N ASP A 41 -7.53 -10.38 -19.65
CA ASP A 41 -6.85 -9.49 -20.60
C ASP A 41 -7.55 -8.16 -20.89
N ARG A 42 -8.72 -7.87 -20.29
CA ARG A 42 -9.53 -6.71 -20.71
C ARG A 42 -9.04 -5.33 -20.24
N PHE A 43 -8.16 -5.27 -19.25
CA PHE A 43 -7.49 -4.03 -18.89
C PHE A 43 -6.02 -4.34 -18.64
N PRO A 44 -5.14 -4.26 -19.66
CA PRO A 44 -3.72 -4.39 -19.42
C PRO A 44 -3.35 -3.35 -18.37
N GLN A 45 -2.95 -3.82 -17.19
CA GLN A 45 -2.41 -2.94 -16.14
C GLN A 45 -1.32 -2.09 -16.78
N PRO A 46 -1.28 -0.77 -16.51
CA PRO A 46 -0.25 0.07 -17.08
C PRO A 46 1.12 -0.46 -16.64
N PHE A 47 2.10 -0.28 -17.51
CA PHE A 47 3.46 -0.60 -17.14
C PHE A 47 3.93 0.40 -16.08
N CYS A 48 4.55 -0.13 -15.03
CA CYS A 48 5.21 0.66 -14.01
C CYS A 48 6.71 0.72 -14.25
N ARG A 49 7.33 1.84 -13.88
CA ARG A 49 8.77 2.08 -14.03
C ARG A 49 9.59 0.97 -13.35
N GLY A 50 9.17 0.61 -12.14
CA GLY A 50 9.94 -0.24 -11.23
C GLY A 50 11.18 0.45 -10.68
N ILE A 51 11.85 -0.20 -9.73
CA ILE A 51 13.13 0.24 -9.20
C ILE A 51 14.26 -0.40 -10.04
N PRO A 52 15.25 0.36 -10.53
CA PRO A 52 16.38 -0.16 -11.28
C PRO A 52 17.13 -1.27 -10.53
N THR A 53 17.54 -2.31 -11.24
CA THR A 53 18.44 -3.32 -10.70
C THR A 53 19.74 -2.67 -10.20
N GLY A 54 20.16 -3.03 -8.99
CA GLY A 54 21.34 -2.45 -8.34
C GLY A 54 21.04 -1.28 -7.41
N SER A 55 19.78 -0.82 -7.33
CA SER A 55 19.37 0.14 -6.31
C SER A 55 19.48 -0.48 -4.92
N VAL A 56 19.86 0.35 -3.93
CA VAL A 56 20.05 -0.08 -2.54
C VAL A 56 19.12 0.71 -1.61
N PRO A 57 18.65 0.12 -0.49
CA PRO A 57 17.90 0.86 0.52
C PRO A 57 18.70 2.08 1.01
N LEU A 58 18.00 3.20 1.20
CA LEU A 58 18.64 4.43 1.68
C LEU A 58 19.15 4.25 3.12
N PRO A 59 20.35 4.75 3.48
CA PRO A 59 20.82 4.72 4.87
C PRO A 59 19.82 5.37 5.82
N GLU A 60 19.68 4.83 7.03
CA GLU A 60 18.63 5.27 7.97
C GLU A 60 18.77 6.75 8.35
N GLU A 61 19.99 7.28 8.50
CA GLU A 61 20.22 8.70 8.80
C GLU A 61 19.65 9.63 7.72
N GLU A 62 19.96 9.33 6.46
CA GLU A 62 19.47 10.12 5.31
C GLU A 62 17.96 9.97 5.12
N LYS A 63 17.43 8.76 5.31
CA LYS A 63 15.98 8.52 5.32
C LYS A 63 15.29 9.38 6.38
N GLN A 64 15.83 9.46 7.59
CA GLN A 64 15.25 10.28 8.66
C GLN A 64 15.33 11.78 8.34
N GLU A 65 16.39 12.23 7.67
CA GLU A 65 16.49 13.61 7.19
C GLU A 65 15.41 13.93 6.14
N LEU A 66 15.23 13.05 5.14
CA LEU A 66 14.18 13.20 4.14
C LEU A 66 12.79 13.21 4.77
N LEU A 67 12.49 12.28 5.68
CA LEU A 67 11.21 12.22 6.36
C LEU A 67 10.94 13.48 7.18
N ARG A 68 11.96 14.02 7.86
CA ARG A 68 11.85 15.29 8.60
C ARG A 68 11.50 16.45 7.68
N ASN A 69 12.14 16.54 6.52
CA ASN A 69 11.86 17.58 5.52
C ASN A 69 10.48 17.39 4.87
N LEU A 70 10.03 16.14 4.71
CA LEU A 70 8.72 15.79 4.16
C LEU A 70 7.58 15.94 5.18
N ALA A 71 7.82 15.92 6.48
CA ALA A 71 6.81 15.89 7.54
C ALA A 71 5.86 17.11 7.57
N GLY A 72 4.56 16.90 7.42
CA GLY A 72 3.56 17.98 7.40
C GLY A 72 2.48 17.81 6.31
N SER A 73 1.74 18.87 6.05
CA SER A 73 0.66 18.89 5.06
C SER A 73 1.10 19.57 3.76
N TRP A 74 0.75 18.95 2.64
CA TRP A 74 1.07 19.37 1.28
C TRP A 74 -0.19 19.39 0.42
N LYS A 75 -0.25 20.31 -0.55
CA LYS A 75 -1.23 20.27 -1.64
C LYS A 75 -0.63 19.57 -2.85
N ILE A 76 -1.44 18.78 -3.54
CA ILE A 76 -1.08 18.22 -4.84
C ILE A 76 -1.48 19.23 -5.91
N VAL A 77 -0.50 19.73 -6.66
CA VAL A 77 -0.70 20.72 -7.71
C VAL A 77 -0.42 20.07 -9.05
N PRO A 78 -1.31 20.21 -10.07
CA PRO A 78 -0.98 19.80 -11.42
C PRO A 78 0.24 20.58 -11.93
N PRO A 79 1.13 19.95 -12.70
CA PRO A 79 2.23 20.67 -13.34
C PRO A 79 1.70 21.83 -14.20
N GLU A 80 2.42 22.96 -14.21
CA GLU A 80 2.01 24.25 -14.82
C GLU A 80 1.72 24.17 -16.33
N ALA A 81 2.04 23.06 -16.99
CA ALA A 81 1.78 22.81 -18.40
C ALA A 81 0.30 22.47 -18.69
N GLY A 82 -0.61 23.42 -18.42
CA GLY A 82 -1.81 23.68 -19.22
C GLY A 82 -2.92 22.60 -19.32
N GLY A 83 -2.90 21.54 -18.52
CA GLY A 83 -3.96 20.54 -18.53
C GLY A 83 -4.17 19.89 -17.17
N SER A 84 -5.42 19.52 -16.86
CA SER A 84 -5.69 18.61 -15.74
C SER A 84 -4.92 17.32 -16.02
N ALA A 85 -3.85 17.07 -15.24
CA ALA A 85 -3.03 15.87 -15.43
C ALA A 85 -3.94 14.64 -15.27
N PRO A 86 -4.18 13.88 -16.35
CA PRO A 86 -5.10 12.76 -16.28
C PRO A 86 -4.58 11.76 -15.25
N GLY A 87 -5.39 11.45 -14.24
CA GLY A 87 -5.10 10.43 -13.24
C GLY A 87 -4.72 10.92 -11.84
N ILE A 88 -4.54 12.23 -11.61
CA ILE A 88 -4.38 12.73 -10.23
C ILE A 88 -5.76 12.86 -9.58
N MET A 89 -6.12 11.89 -8.72
CA MET A 89 -7.42 11.87 -8.05
C MET A 89 -7.40 12.62 -6.71
N TYR A 90 -6.28 12.64 -6.00
CA TYR A 90 -6.15 13.25 -4.68
C TYR A 90 -5.65 14.69 -4.77
N THR A 91 -5.97 15.50 -3.75
CA THR A 91 -5.63 16.93 -3.72
C THR A 91 -4.73 17.33 -2.56
N THR A 92 -4.64 16.50 -1.52
CA THR A 92 -3.89 16.80 -0.30
C THR A 92 -3.08 15.58 0.10
N VAL A 93 -1.86 15.80 0.58
CA VAL A 93 -1.00 14.79 1.20
C VAL A 93 -0.64 15.23 2.60
N ARG A 94 -0.70 14.32 3.57
CA ARG A 94 -0.16 14.53 4.89
C ARG A 94 0.90 13.49 5.19
N VAL A 95 2.12 13.93 5.46
CA VAL A 95 3.25 13.06 5.83
C VAL A 95 3.41 13.06 7.34
N GLN A 96 3.49 11.86 7.92
CA GLN A 96 3.75 11.64 9.33
C GLN A 96 4.61 10.38 9.49
N ASP A 97 5.66 10.47 10.30
CA ASP A 97 6.59 9.36 10.54
C ASP A 97 7.15 8.80 9.21
N ASP A 98 6.87 7.54 8.88
CA ASP A 98 7.30 6.84 7.67
C ASP A 98 6.18 6.62 6.63
N HIS A 99 5.02 7.27 6.81
CA HIS A 99 3.87 7.12 5.92
C HIS A 99 3.32 8.46 5.46
N TYR A 100 2.52 8.42 4.40
CA TYR A 100 1.74 9.55 3.91
C TYR A 100 0.31 9.15 3.66
N THR A 101 -0.61 10.08 3.95
CA THR A 101 -2.04 9.92 3.70
C THR A 101 -2.48 10.88 2.61
N LEU A 102 -2.95 10.33 1.50
CA LEU A 102 -3.60 11.04 0.41
C LEU A 102 -5.09 11.26 0.76
N THR A 103 -5.57 12.50 0.61
CA THR A 103 -6.96 12.88 0.90
C THR A 103 -7.52 13.87 -0.12
N GLY A 104 -8.85 14.01 -0.11
CA GLY A 104 -9.59 14.95 -0.95
C GLY A 104 -9.72 14.51 -2.41
N GLY A 105 -10.23 15.42 -3.24
CA GLY A 105 -10.57 15.16 -4.64
C GLY A 105 -11.76 14.22 -4.82
N THR A 106 -12.05 13.88 -6.07
CA THR A 106 -13.18 13.02 -6.46
C THR A 106 -12.72 11.96 -7.48
N ARG A 107 -13.41 10.82 -7.48
CA ARG A 107 -13.32 9.77 -8.50
C ARG A 107 -14.60 9.71 -9.31
N VAL A 108 -14.48 9.49 -10.61
CA VAL A 108 -15.62 9.22 -11.49
C VAL A 108 -15.98 7.74 -11.37
N THR A 109 -17.22 7.46 -11.02
CA THR A 109 -17.79 6.10 -10.94
C THR A 109 -18.96 5.96 -11.91
N PHE A 110 -19.48 4.74 -12.10
CA PHE A 110 -20.73 4.54 -12.86
C PHE A 110 -21.92 5.33 -12.28
N ASN A 111 -21.88 5.68 -10.99
CA ASN A 111 -22.93 6.43 -10.31
C ASN A 111 -22.63 7.94 -10.22
N GLY A 112 -21.69 8.45 -11.02
CA GLY A 112 -21.25 9.85 -10.99
C GLY A 112 -19.98 10.06 -10.17
N GLU A 113 -19.72 11.32 -9.83
CA GLU A 113 -18.55 11.70 -9.02
C GLU A 113 -18.76 11.36 -7.55
N GLN A 114 -17.77 10.70 -6.95
CA GLN A 114 -17.75 10.39 -5.53
C GLN A 114 -16.47 10.95 -4.90
N PRO A 115 -16.49 11.41 -3.63
CA PRO A 115 -15.26 11.78 -2.93
C PRO A 115 -14.35 10.57 -2.80
N ASN A 116 -13.04 10.80 -2.87
CA ASN A 116 -12.08 9.72 -2.62
C ASN A 116 -12.05 9.35 -1.14
N GLU A 117 -11.89 8.05 -0.87
CA GLU A 117 -11.54 7.57 0.46
C GLU A 117 -10.07 7.88 0.75
N PRO A 118 -9.70 8.22 1.99
CA PRO A 118 -8.30 8.40 2.37
C PRO A 118 -7.46 7.16 2.05
N CYS A 119 -6.32 7.36 1.39
CA CYS A 119 -5.35 6.29 1.13
C CYS A 119 -4.09 6.55 1.95
N THR A 120 -3.62 5.56 2.72
CA THR A 120 -2.35 5.68 3.48
C THR A 120 -1.34 4.71 2.92
N GLU A 121 -0.16 5.21 2.59
CA GLU A 121 0.95 4.48 1.96
C GLU A 121 2.25 4.73 2.75
N HIS A 122 3.18 3.78 2.70
CA HIS A 122 4.47 3.86 3.38
C HIS A 122 5.56 4.30 2.40
N PHE A 123 6.53 5.08 2.89
CA PHE A 123 7.74 5.37 2.13
C PHE A 123 8.70 4.18 2.15
N HIS A 124 9.19 3.82 0.98
CA HIS A 124 10.24 2.83 0.79
C HIS A 124 11.37 3.46 -0.02
N PHE A 125 12.31 4.13 0.67
CA PHE A 125 13.37 4.86 0.00
C PHE A 125 14.49 3.96 -0.52
N TYR A 126 14.78 4.09 -1.82
CA TYR A 126 15.93 3.45 -2.47
C TYR A 126 16.77 4.47 -3.21
N ARG A 127 18.09 4.29 -3.15
CA ARG A 127 19.03 5.02 -4.00
C ARG A 127 19.32 4.20 -5.25
N GLY A 128 19.05 4.78 -6.41
CA GLY A 128 19.34 4.19 -7.72
C GLY A 128 20.82 4.29 -8.11
N PRO A 129 21.21 3.59 -9.19
CA PRO A 129 22.59 3.56 -9.68
C PRO A 129 23.08 4.91 -10.21
N GLU A 130 22.19 5.81 -10.64
CA GLU A 130 22.54 7.18 -11.07
C GLU A 130 22.32 8.21 -9.95
N ASN A 131 22.24 7.73 -8.70
CA ASN A 131 22.06 8.54 -7.49
C ASN A 131 20.68 9.19 -7.32
N GLU A 132 19.68 8.76 -8.10
CA GLU A 132 18.28 9.13 -7.94
C GLU A 132 17.65 8.48 -6.70
N ILE A 133 16.61 9.10 -6.13
CA ILE A 133 15.92 8.60 -4.94
C ILE A 133 14.50 8.18 -5.32
N TYR A 134 14.20 6.90 -5.11
CA TYR A 134 12.87 6.32 -5.26
C TYR A 134 12.11 6.37 -3.95
N LEU A 135 10.79 6.60 -4.00
CA LEU A 135 9.93 6.76 -2.83
C LEU A 135 9.14 5.49 -2.47
N ASP A 136 8.97 4.57 -3.43
CA ASP A 136 8.13 3.40 -3.30
C ASP A 136 8.66 2.22 -4.14
N TYR A 137 7.97 1.08 -4.04
CA TYR A 137 8.30 -0.13 -4.77
C TYR A 137 7.91 -0.14 -6.25
N ILE A 138 7.10 0.82 -6.72
CA ILE A 138 6.61 0.86 -8.10
C ILE A 138 7.44 1.79 -8.99
N GLY A 139 8.43 2.47 -8.41
CA GLY A 139 9.41 3.29 -9.13
C GLY A 139 9.03 4.76 -9.19
N THR A 140 8.28 5.30 -8.22
CA THR A 140 8.13 6.74 -8.06
C THR A 140 9.47 7.35 -7.67
N VAL A 141 9.92 8.38 -8.39
CA VAL A 141 11.28 8.96 -8.28
C VAL A 141 11.22 10.47 -8.10
N PHE A 142 12.02 11.01 -7.18
CA PHE A 142 12.19 12.46 -7.04
C PHE A 142 12.81 13.06 -8.29
N THR A 143 12.23 14.14 -8.79
CA THR A 143 12.78 14.94 -9.90
C THR A 143 13.33 16.27 -9.41
N SER A 144 12.75 16.84 -8.35
CA SER A 144 13.23 18.06 -7.71
C SER A 144 12.83 18.09 -6.23
N THR A 145 13.73 18.53 -5.36
CA THR A 145 13.48 18.66 -3.91
C THR A 145 13.90 20.05 -3.43
N ASP A 146 12.96 20.99 -3.41
CA ASP A 146 13.18 22.32 -2.84
C ASP A 146 12.35 22.47 -1.56
N PHE A 147 12.90 21.91 -0.48
CA PHE A 147 12.26 21.98 0.83
C PHE A 147 12.21 23.41 1.40
N GLN A 148 13.05 24.32 0.92
CA GLN A 148 13.07 25.71 1.37
C GLN A 148 11.87 26.50 0.83
N THR A 149 11.55 26.32 -0.45
CA THR A 149 10.31 26.89 -1.04
C THR A 149 9.08 26.04 -0.74
N GLY A 150 9.27 24.85 -0.17
CA GLY A 150 8.19 23.93 0.13
C GLY A 150 7.62 23.30 -1.14
N ARG A 151 8.45 23.07 -2.17
CA ARG A 151 8.05 22.45 -3.43
C ARG A 151 8.84 21.17 -3.65
N VAL A 152 8.13 20.08 -3.91
CA VAL A 152 8.70 18.77 -4.16
C VAL A 152 8.06 18.22 -5.42
N GLU A 153 8.89 17.76 -6.36
CA GLU A 153 8.43 17.22 -7.63
C GLU A 153 8.94 15.78 -7.77
N PHE A 154 8.07 14.92 -8.28
CA PHE A 154 8.41 13.55 -8.59
C PHE A 154 7.64 13.05 -9.81
N ASN A 155 8.22 12.06 -10.48
CA ASN A 155 7.53 11.27 -11.48
C ASN A 155 7.08 9.98 -10.80
N ASN A 156 5.76 9.74 -10.76
CA ASN A 156 5.25 8.51 -10.17
C ASN A 156 5.66 7.26 -10.98
N GLY A 157 5.37 6.08 -10.45
CA GLY A 157 5.63 4.80 -11.13
C GLY A 157 5.02 4.68 -12.55
N LEU A 158 4.10 5.56 -12.95
CA LEU A 158 3.48 5.62 -14.29
C LEU A 158 4.04 6.74 -15.19
N ASN A 159 5.13 7.40 -14.78
CA ASN A 159 5.71 8.57 -15.44
C ASN A 159 4.83 9.82 -15.46
N ILE A 160 3.88 9.93 -14.53
CA ILE A 160 3.04 11.11 -14.41
C ILE A 160 3.75 12.07 -13.46
N PRO A 161 4.08 13.30 -13.89
CA PRO A 161 4.68 14.31 -13.03
C PRO A 161 3.65 14.77 -11.99
N VAL A 162 4.08 14.81 -10.73
CA VAL A 162 3.29 15.24 -9.59
C VAL A 162 4.09 16.27 -8.79
N VAL A 163 3.42 17.36 -8.40
CA VAL A 163 4.01 18.40 -7.57
C VAL A 163 3.31 18.42 -6.21
N TRP A 164 4.09 18.35 -5.14
CA TRP A 164 3.66 18.62 -3.78
C TRP A 164 4.14 20.01 -3.37
N GLN A 165 3.22 20.80 -2.85
CA GLN A 165 3.51 22.18 -2.46
C GLN A 165 3.00 22.50 -1.06
N ARG A 166 3.86 23.06 -0.21
CA ARG A 166 3.51 23.67 1.07
C ARG A 166 3.26 25.15 0.89
N GLY A 167 2.41 25.68 1.76
CA GLY A 167 2.41 27.10 2.07
C GLY A 167 2.03 28.05 0.93
N GLU A 168 1.58 27.56 -0.22
CA GLU A 168 1.25 28.48 -1.30
C GLU A 168 -0.10 29.15 -1.02
N ASN A 169 -0.02 30.49 -1.00
CA ASN A 169 -1.11 31.43 -1.05
C ASN A 169 -2.10 31.03 -2.15
N THR A 170 -3.03 30.12 -1.86
CA THR A 170 -4.31 30.11 -2.56
C THR A 170 -4.92 31.46 -2.24
N SER A 171 -4.71 32.42 -3.13
CA SER A 171 -5.41 33.69 -3.22
C SER A 171 -6.89 33.42 -3.47
N THR A 172 -7.53 32.88 -2.44
CA THR A 172 -8.97 32.81 -2.24
C THR A 172 -9.21 33.52 -0.90
N SER A 173 -9.06 34.84 -0.96
CA SER A 173 -9.41 35.85 0.06
C SER A 173 -8.72 35.74 1.43
N PRO A 174 -7.97 36.78 1.87
CA PRO A 174 -7.53 36.85 3.25
C PRO A 174 -8.75 37.09 4.15
N GLN A 175 -9.24 36.05 4.84
CA GLN A 175 -9.78 36.29 6.17
C GLN A 175 -8.59 36.66 7.05
N GLN A 176 -8.33 37.96 7.18
CA GLN A 176 -7.56 38.51 8.27
C GLN A 176 -8.28 38.12 9.57
N HIS A 177 -7.95 36.97 10.14
CA HIS A 177 -8.01 36.82 11.58
C HIS A 177 -6.68 37.37 12.10
N ASP A 178 -6.73 38.66 12.39
CA ASP A 178 -5.76 39.39 13.19
C ASP A 178 -5.72 38.71 14.57
N MET A 179 -4.79 37.75 14.73
CA MET A 179 -4.36 37.26 16.02
C MET A 179 -2.88 37.60 16.14
N GLN A 180 -2.63 38.86 16.49
CA GLN A 180 -1.35 39.24 17.07
C GLN A 180 -1.08 38.37 18.30
N PRO A 181 0.11 37.75 18.42
CA PRO A 181 0.55 37.19 19.68
C PRO A 181 0.91 38.34 20.62
N GLU A 182 0.06 38.60 21.61
CA GLU A 182 0.44 39.39 22.77
C GLU A 182 1.59 38.65 23.48
N ILE A 183 2.77 39.27 23.47
CA ILE A 183 3.96 38.77 24.15
C ILE A 183 3.72 38.93 25.66
N VAL A 184 3.13 37.92 26.28
CA VAL A 184 3.09 37.79 27.73
C VAL A 184 4.47 37.35 28.20
N GLN A 185 5.22 38.29 28.79
CA GLN A 185 6.45 37.99 29.52
C GLN A 185 6.12 37.08 30.71
N VAL A 186 6.47 35.79 30.60
CA VAL A 186 6.30 34.82 31.68
C VAL A 186 7.46 34.96 32.66
N THR A 187 7.22 35.64 33.78
CA THR A 187 8.06 35.57 34.98
C THR A 187 7.85 34.22 35.68
N ALA A 188 8.94 33.59 36.14
CA ALA A 188 9.02 32.18 36.50
C ALA A 188 8.30 31.73 37.80
N ASP A 189 7.57 32.60 38.50
CA ASP A 189 7.15 32.32 39.88
C ASP A 189 5.63 32.14 40.11
N ASN A 190 4.86 31.72 39.11
CA ASN A 190 3.43 31.42 39.37
C ASN A 190 2.82 30.35 38.45
N VAL A 191 3.01 29.07 38.80
CA VAL A 191 2.27 27.96 38.19
C VAL A 191 0.92 27.82 38.91
N THR A 192 0.00 28.72 38.59
CA THR A 192 -1.44 28.49 38.83
C THR A 192 -1.98 27.66 37.67
N ALA A 193 -2.45 26.45 37.97
CA ALA A 193 -3.07 25.54 37.00
C ALA A 193 -4.21 26.24 36.24
N VAL A 194 -4.05 26.39 34.91
CA VAL A 194 -5.06 26.98 34.03
C VAL A 194 -6.30 26.06 34.03
N PRO A 195 -7.47 26.49 34.54
CA PRO A 195 -8.65 25.63 34.71
C PRO A 195 -9.25 25.05 33.41
N GLY A 196 -8.78 25.49 32.24
CA GLY A 196 -9.28 25.06 30.92
C GLY A 196 -8.68 23.75 30.39
N VAL A 197 -7.45 23.39 30.77
CA VAL A 197 -6.77 22.23 30.17
C VAL A 197 -7.36 20.90 30.67
N VAL A 198 -7.86 20.87 31.91
CA VAL A 198 -8.52 19.67 32.48
C VAL A 198 -9.88 19.42 31.82
N GLN A 199 -10.60 20.48 31.44
CA GLN A 199 -11.92 20.33 30.80
C GLN A 199 -11.81 19.75 29.38
N ASP A 200 -10.78 20.13 28.60
CA ASP A 200 -10.56 19.57 27.26
C ASP A 200 -10.27 18.06 27.31
N TRP A 201 -9.46 17.62 28.27
CA TRP A 201 -9.19 16.18 28.46
C TRP A 201 -10.42 15.37 28.81
N VAL A 202 -11.30 15.91 29.66
CA VAL A 202 -12.58 15.27 30.01
C VAL A 202 -13.51 15.19 28.80
N GLN A 203 -13.60 16.26 27.98
CA GLN A 203 -14.40 16.26 26.76
C GLN A 203 -13.90 15.23 25.73
N ARG A 204 -12.59 15.14 25.50
CA ARG A 204 -11.99 14.14 24.59
C ARG A 204 -12.25 12.72 25.06
N ARG A 205 -12.16 12.46 26.37
CA ARG A 205 -12.45 11.14 26.96
C ARG A 205 -13.93 10.76 26.77
N ASN A 206 -14.85 11.69 26.99
CA ASN A 206 -16.29 11.46 26.79
C ASN A 206 -16.61 11.18 25.32
N LYS A 207 -16.03 11.94 24.38
CA LYS A 207 -16.23 11.73 22.94
C LYS A 207 -15.78 10.34 22.49
N ARG A 208 -14.60 9.88 22.94
CA ARG A 208 -14.12 8.51 22.65
C ARG A 208 -15.07 7.44 23.21
N ARG A 209 -15.57 7.62 24.43
CA ARG A 209 -16.50 6.67 25.07
C ARG A 209 -17.80 6.53 24.27
N THR A 210 -18.34 7.64 23.75
CA THR A 210 -19.57 7.62 22.93
C THR A 210 -19.38 6.84 21.63
N VAL A 211 -18.25 7.04 20.94
CA VAL A 211 -17.94 6.31 19.69
C VAL A 211 -17.80 4.81 19.95
N ILE A 212 -17.11 4.42 21.02
CA ILE A 212 -16.95 3.00 21.39
C ILE A 212 -18.31 2.35 21.67
N LEU A 213 -19.20 3.03 22.39
CA LEU A 213 -20.54 2.51 22.69
C LEU A 213 -21.42 2.40 21.43
N ALA A 214 -21.29 3.34 20.48
CA ALA A 214 -22.00 3.27 19.22
C ALA A 214 -21.56 2.08 18.36
N HIS A 215 -20.26 1.78 18.33
CA HIS A 215 -19.74 0.59 17.65
C HIS A 215 -20.19 -0.71 18.30
N LYS A 216 -20.19 -0.80 19.64
CA LYS A 216 -20.69 -1.98 20.35
C LYS A 216 -22.16 -2.26 20.05
N ARG A 217 -23.02 -1.23 20.05
CA ARG A 217 -24.45 -1.41 19.69
C ARG A 217 -24.65 -1.93 18.27
N ARG A 218 -23.82 -1.54 17.30
CA ARG A 218 -23.91 -2.05 15.93
C ARG A 218 -23.52 -3.53 15.83
N ALA A 219 -22.52 -3.96 16.59
CA ALA A 219 -22.11 -5.36 16.63
C ALA A 219 -23.21 -6.28 17.21
N ASP A 220 -23.96 -5.77 18.20
CA ASP A 220 -25.03 -6.55 18.84
C ASP A 220 -26.32 -6.64 18.00
N THR A 221 -26.48 -5.83 16.94
CA THR A 221 -27.73 -5.76 16.15
C THR A 221 -27.66 -6.53 14.82
N SER A 222 -26.53 -7.16 14.47
CA SER A 222 -26.37 -7.86 13.18
C SER A 222 -26.36 -9.39 13.29
N VAL A 223 -27.27 -9.96 14.08
CA VAL A 223 -27.56 -11.41 14.06
C VAL A 223 -28.95 -11.59 13.45
N GLU A 224 -29.08 -11.34 12.15
CA GLU A 224 -30.19 -11.90 11.38
C GLU A 224 -29.77 -13.29 10.90
N VAL A 225 -30.51 -14.28 11.41
CA VAL A 225 -30.39 -15.70 11.11
C VAL A 225 -30.83 -15.93 9.66
N LEU A 226 -29.85 -16.10 8.77
CA LEU A 226 -30.05 -16.70 7.46
C LEU A 226 -29.67 -18.18 7.56
N ASP A 227 -30.60 -19.05 7.17
CA ASP A 227 -30.39 -20.49 7.01
C ASP A 227 -29.26 -20.74 5.99
N ILE A 228 -28.10 -21.17 6.49
CA ILE A 228 -26.91 -21.48 5.70
C ILE A 228 -26.94 -22.99 5.36
N HIS A 229 -26.95 -23.29 4.07
CA HIS A 229 -26.59 -24.61 3.54
C HIS A 229 -25.31 -25.11 4.22
N GLN A 230 -25.36 -26.30 4.83
CA GLN A 230 -24.22 -26.94 5.48
C GLN A 230 -23.14 -27.28 4.46
N ASP A 231 -22.26 -26.32 4.19
CA ASP A 231 -20.91 -26.58 3.68
C ASP A 231 -20.14 -27.41 4.74
N PRO A 232 -19.14 -28.21 4.33
CA PRO A 232 -18.32 -28.98 5.25
C PRO A 232 -17.77 -28.06 6.35
N GLU A 233 -18.14 -28.37 7.60
CA GLU A 233 -17.98 -27.50 8.77
C GLU A 233 -16.62 -26.79 8.78
N GLU A 234 -16.65 -25.47 8.66
CA GLU A 234 -15.47 -24.63 8.80
C GLU A 234 -14.84 -24.88 10.18
N PRO A 235 -13.52 -25.11 10.26
CA PRO A 235 -12.88 -25.41 11.53
C PRO A 235 -12.99 -24.23 12.51
N ASN A 236 -13.72 -24.46 13.62
CA ASN A 236 -13.93 -23.46 14.67
C ASN A 236 -12.62 -22.98 15.29
N THR A 237 -12.48 -21.66 15.42
CA THR A 237 -11.32 -21.03 16.07
C THR A 237 -11.40 -21.28 17.59
N PRO A 238 -10.32 -21.77 18.23
CA PRO A 238 -10.31 -21.96 19.69
C PRO A 238 -10.61 -20.65 20.44
N ASP A 239 -11.51 -20.72 21.43
CA ASP A 239 -11.88 -19.57 22.26
C ASP A 239 -10.78 -19.30 23.31
N PRO A 240 -10.11 -18.12 23.29
CA PRO A 240 -9.05 -17.80 24.24
C PRO A 240 -9.53 -17.75 25.70
N ASP A 241 -10.81 -17.48 25.94
CA ASP A 241 -11.39 -17.36 27.28
C ASP A 241 -11.82 -18.72 27.86
N ALA A 242 -11.97 -19.75 27.01
CA ALA A 242 -12.24 -21.13 27.42
C ALA A 242 -10.99 -21.89 27.91
N ARG A 243 -9.85 -21.20 28.04
CA ARG A 243 -8.56 -21.79 28.36
C ARG A 243 -8.51 -22.35 29.78
N THR A 244 -8.44 -23.68 29.90
CA THR A 244 -8.25 -24.39 31.17
C THR A 244 -6.77 -24.54 31.55
N SER A 245 -5.85 -24.65 30.57
CA SER A 245 -4.41 -24.75 30.80
C SER A 245 -3.58 -24.35 29.57
N LYS A 246 -2.29 -24.02 29.75
CA LYS A 246 -1.38 -23.67 28.64
C LYS A 246 -1.20 -24.83 27.64
N ARG A 247 -0.99 -26.05 28.15
CA ARG A 247 -0.73 -27.23 27.31
C ARG A 247 -1.96 -27.63 26.49
N GLN A 248 -3.15 -27.53 27.08
CA GLN A 248 -4.41 -27.78 26.37
C GLN A 248 -4.63 -26.77 25.25
N TRP A 249 -4.42 -25.48 25.53
CA TRP A 249 -4.51 -24.41 24.51
C TRP A 249 -3.56 -24.63 23.33
N GLU A 250 -2.30 -24.97 23.59
CA GLU A 250 -1.33 -25.26 22.52
C GLU A 250 -1.77 -26.45 21.66
N SER A 251 -2.36 -27.48 22.27
CA SER A 251 -2.92 -28.64 21.56
C SER A 251 -4.14 -28.26 20.71
N GLU A 252 -5.05 -27.45 21.23
CA GLU A 252 -6.24 -26.96 20.51
C GLU A 252 -5.86 -26.09 19.32
N VAL A 253 -4.90 -25.18 19.48
CA VAL A 253 -4.37 -24.35 18.40
C VAL A 253 -3.66 -25.18 17.33
N GLN A 254 -2.88 -26.20 17.73
CA GLN A 254 -2.25 -27.11 16.77
C GLN A 254 -3.29 -27.91 15.98
N HIS A 255 -4.35 -28.38 16.63
CA HIS A 255 -5.45 -29.08 15.99
C HIS A 255 -6.19 -28.17 15.00
N TRP A 256 -6.56 -26.98 15.42
CA TRP A 256 -7.19 -25.97 14.56
C TRP A 256 -6.37 -25.63 13.32
N ARG A 257 -5.06 -25.40 13.46
CA ARG A 257 -4.14 -25.17 12.32
C ARG A 257 -4.06 -26.37 11.36
N LYS A 258 -4.21 -27.59 11.87
CA LYS A 258 -4.26 -28.79 11.03
C LYS A 258 -5.58 -28.82 10.25
N SER A 259 -6.71 -28.57 10.91
CA SER A 259 -8.02 -28.56 10.28
C SER A 259 -8.16 -27.47 9.21
N ILE A 260 -7.58 -26.27 9.42
CA ILE A 260 -7.51 -25.23 8.36
C ILE A 260 -6.77 -25.73 7.11
N ARG A 261 -5.66 -26.45 7.27
CA ARG A 261 -4.89 -26.99 6.14
C ARG A 261 -5.69 -28.05 5.38
N GLU A 262 -6.37 -28.93 6.09
CA GLU A 262 -7.23 -29.97 5.51
C GLU A 262 -8.43 -29.34 4.79
N TRP A 263 -9.10 -28.37 5.41
CA TRP A 263 -10.23 -27.63 4.83
C TRP A 263 -9.84 -26.88 3.54
N ASN A 264 -8.69 -26.18 3.56
CA ASN A 264 -8.14 -25.53 2.36
C ASN A 264 -7.79 -26.54 1.25
N GLY A 265 -7.28 -27.72 1.61
CA GLY A 265 -6.94 -28.77 0.64
C GLY A 265 -8.17 -29.39 -0.03
N VAL A 266 -9.24 -29.63 0.72
CA VAL A 266 -10.50 -30.19 0.19
C VAL A 266 -11.22 -29.18 -0.70
N ASN A 267 -11.24 -27.90 -0.32
CA ASN A 267 -11.91 -26.86 -1.10
C ASN A 267 -11.14 -26.43 -2.36
N PHE A 268 -9.83 -26.72 -2.45
CA PHE A 268 -9.03 -26.44 -3.66
C PHE A 268 -8.97 -27.59 -4.67
N CYS A 269 -9.24 -28.84 -4.29
CA CYS A 269 -9.02 -30.00 -5.18
C CYS A 269 -10.26 -30.42 -6.00
N GLY A 270 -11.42 -29.80 -5.78
CA GLY A 270 -12.70 -30.26 -6.31
C GLY A 270 -13.38 -29.34 -7.33
N LYS A 271 -12.69 -28.85 -8.38
CA LYS A 271 -13.33 -28.34 -9.63
C LYS A 271 -12.35 -28.05 -10.79
N GLY A 272 -11.33 -28.89 -10.94
CA GLY A 272 -10.45 -28.87 -12.10
C GLY A 272 -10.06 -30.29 -12.48
N GLY A 273 -10.89 -30.93 -13.32
CA GLY A 273 -10.51 -32.18 -13.97
C GLY A 273 -9.25 -31.96 -14.80
N ILE A 274 -8.12 -32.44 -14.29
CA ILE A 274 -6.89 -32.55 -15.05
C ILE A 274 -7.09 -33.77 -15.94
N HIS A 275 -7.35 -33.53 -17.22
CA HIS A 275 -7.19 -34.57 -18.22
C HIS A 275 -5.73 -35.03 -18.16
N GLU A 276 -5.56 -36.27 -17.73
CA GLU A 276 -4.31 -37.03 -17.79
C GLU A 276 -3.93 -37.21 -19.27
N LEU A 277 -3.20 -36.24 -19.83
CA LEU A 277 -2.50 -36.43 -21.10
C LEU A 277 -1.19 -37.15 -20.81
N SER A 278 -1.28 -38.47 -21.00
CA SER A 278 -0.19 -39.40 -21.16
C SER A 278 0.94 -38.82 -22.02
N MET A 279 2.12 -38.61 -21.43
CA MET A 279 3.35 -38.33 -22.20
C MET A 279 3.97 -39.66 -22.65
N PRO A 280 4.34 -39.82 -23.93
CA PRO A 280 4.93 -41.06 -24.42
C PRO A 280 6.34 -41.26 -23.88
N ARG A 281 6.58 -42.46 -23.34
CA ARG A 281 7.91 -43.03 -23.09
C ARG A 281 8.59 -43.33 -24.44
N SER A 282 9.41 -42.41 -24.93
CA SER A 282 10.54 -42.74 -25.79
C SER A 282 11.62 -41.69 -25.62
N LEU A 283 12.88 -42.09 -25.81
CA LEU A 283 14.12 -41.32 -25.61
C LEU A 283 14.71 -41.35 -24.19
N ARG A 284 14.95 -42.57 -23.71
CA ARG A 284 16.19 -42.92 -23.01
C ARG A 284 16.97 -43.84 -23.93
N ASN A 285 18.08 -43.35 -24.52
CA ASN A 285 19.31 -44.08 -24.86
C ASN A 285 20.25 -43.25 -25.77
N GLY A 286 21.56 -43.33 -25.50
CA GLY A 286 22.68 -42.76 -26.27
C GLY A 286 23.28 -41.54 -25.54
N ILE A 287 24.38 -41.60 -24.78
CA ILE A 287 25.76 -42.03 -25.13
C ILE A 287 26.17 -41.45 -26.49
N ASN A 288 26.98 -40.40 -26.46
CA ASN A 288 28.28 -40.32 -27.13
C ASN A 288 29.10 -39.16 -26.55
N ASP A 289 30.20 -39.52 -25.91
CA ASP A 289 31.40 -38.72 -25.77
C ASP A 289 32.03 -38.56 -27.16
N GLU A 290 32.21 -37.33 -27.64
CA GLU A 290 33.23 -36.93 -28.63
C GLU A 290 33.63 -35.49 -28.27
N GLU A 291 34.83 -35.31 -27.73
CA GLU A 291 35.98 -34.76 -28.48
C GLU A 291 35.71 -33.37 -29.07
N ILE A 292 36.08 -32.33 -28.33
CA ILE A 292 36.52 -31.06 -28.92
C ILE A 292 37.86 -30.71 -28.26
N LEU A 293 38.93 -31.13 -28.93
CA LEU A 293 40.25 -30.52 -28.84
C LEU A 293 40.20 -29.25 -29.68
N ASP A 294 40.27 -28.08 -29.03
CA ASP A 294 40.71 -26.86 -29.70
C ASP A 294 42.08 -26.45 -29.14
N ASP A 295 43.05 -26.85 -29.94
CA ASP A 295 44.36 -26.28 -30.21
C ASP A 295 44.28 -24.74 -30.29
N ILE A 296 45.15 -24.00 -29.58
CA ILE A 296 45.65 -22.65 -29.96
C ILE A 296 46.91 -22.32 -29.12
N SER A 297 48.03 -22.39 -29.85
CA SER A 297 49.22 -21.53 -29.81
C SER A 297 50.17 -21.50 -28.60
N GLU A 298 51.28 -22.23 -28.74
CA GLU A 298 52.63 -21.73 -28.45
C GLU A 298 53.20 -21.07 -29.73
N SER A 299 53.69 -19.83 -29.70
CA SER A 299 55.12 -19.42 -29.69
C SER A 299 55.30 -18.24 -30.67
N PRO A 300 56.43 -17.50 -30.76
CA PRO A 300 57.45 -17.14 -29.76
C PRO A 300 57.86 -15.63 -29.80
N ASN A 301 58.38 -15.11 -28.68
CA ASN A 301 59.58 -14.24 -28.55
C ASN A 301 59.69 -13.67 -27.14
#